data_AF-X1DSG7-F1
#
_entry.id   AF-X1DSG7-F1
#
_cell.length_a   1.000
_cell.length_b   1.000
_cell.length_c   1.000
_cell.angle_alpha   90.00
_cell.angle_beta   90.00
_cell.angle_gamma   90.00
#
_symmetry.space_group_name_H-M   'P 1'
#
loop_
_entity.id
_entity.type
_entity.pdbx_description
1 polymer ?
#
loop_
_entity_poly.entity_id
_entity_poly.type
_entity_poly.pdbx_seq_one_letter_code
_entity_poly.pdbx_strand_id
1 'polypeptide(L)'
;MLYLLAQNPKEVLIYDYLIDTIWKESEDATYTQVTFHLSKIRRAVLKTICHNKRNRKKVKEIFKVVSRRGIMLNLEEDKLKIS
;
A
#
# COMPACT_ATOMS: atom_id res chain seq x y z
N MET A 1 2.73 6.45 5.10
CA MET A 1 2.53 5.60 3.89
C MET A 1 1.10 5.56 3.39
N LEU A 2 0.10 5.09 4.16
CA LEU A 2 -1.30 5.03 3.68
C LEU A 2 -1.81 6.38 3.18
N TYR A 3 -1.51 7.45 3.92
CA TYR A 3 -1.83 8.83 3.52
C TYR A 3 -1.25 9.20 2.15
N LEU A 4 0.06 9.02 1.92
CA LEU A 4 0.70 9.30 0.63
C LEU A 4 0.09 8.51 -0.52
N LEU A 5 -0.20 7.22 -0.28
CA LEU A 5 -0.87 6.37 -1.26
C LEU A 5 -2.29 6.84 -1.58
N ALA A 6 -3.03 7.33 -0.58
CA ALA A 6 -4.37 7.88 -0.75
C ALA A 6 -4.40 9.22 -1.48
N GLN A 7 -3.34 10.01 -1.37
CA GLN A 7 -3.17 11.26 -2.14
C GLN A 7 -2.85 11.02 -3.62
N ASN A 8 -2.35 9.83 -3.97
CA ASN A 8 -1.94 9.48 -5.34
C ASN A 8 -2.60 8.15 -5.77
N PRO A 9 -3.95 8.10 -5.84
CA PRO A 9 -4.66 6.88 -6.21
C PRO A 9 -4.29 6.45 -7.63
N LYS A 10 -4.15 5.14 -7.86
CA LYS A 10 -3.74 4.51 -9.14
C LYS A 10 -2.32 4.88 -9.62
N GLU A 11 -1.59 5.74 -8.92
CA GLU A 11 -0.20 6.02 -9.22
C GLU A 11 0.74 5.04 -8.51
N VAL A 12 1.87 4.76 -9.16
CA VAL A 12 2.94 3.93 -8.57
C VAL A 12 3.91 4.86 -7.86
N LEU A 13 3.84 4.92 -6.52
CA LEU A 13 4.84 5.62 -5.73
C LEU A 13 6.10 4.76 -5.65
N ILE A 14 7.21 5.27 -6.21
CA ILE A 14 8.47 4.54 -6.29
C ILE A 14 9.12 4.37 -4.91
N TYR A 15 9.95 3.34 -4.75
CA TYR A 15 10.55 3.01 -3.46
C TYR A 15 11.39 4.14 -2.88
N ASP A 16 12.27 4.74 -3.68
CA ASP A 16 13.15 5.82 -3.24
C ASP A 16 12.33 7.02 -2.74
N TYR A 17 11.32 7.44 -3.50
CA TYR A 17 10.39 8.49 -3.06
C TYR A 17 9.68 8.14 -1.74
N LEU A 18 9.21 6.90 -1.59
CA LEU A 18 8.56 6.46 -0.35
C LEU A 18 9.53 6.46 0.84
N ILE A 19 10.79 6.08 0.60
CA ILE A 19 11.85 6.05 1.60
C ILE A 19 12.17 7.48 2.04
N ASP A 20 12.51 8.35 1.08
CA ASP A 20 12.91 9.74 1.32
C ASP A 20 11.79 10.57 1.96
N THR A 21 10.53 10.27 1.62
CA THR A 21 9.38 11.01 2.15
C THR A 21 8.98 10.55 3.56
N ILE A 22 9.05 9.26 3.86
CA ILE A 22 8.54 8.70 5.13
C ILE A 22 9.65 8.56 6.18
N TRP A 23 10.86 8.21 5.75
CA TRP A 23 12.01 7.90 6.60
C TRP A 23 13.20 8.81 6.27
N LYS A 24 12.94 10.09 6.06
CA LYS A 24 13.95 11.11 5.69
C LYS A 24 15.21 11.11 6.56
N GLU A 25 15.09 10.76 7.84
CA GLU A 25 16.19 10.76 8.81
C GLU A 25 16.83 9.38 9.00
N SER A 26 16.38 8.36 8.26
CA SER A 26 16.89 7.00 8.38
C SER A 26 17.87 6.71 7.26
N GLU A 27 19.15 6.57 7.61
CA GLU A 27 20.21 6.19 6.66
C GLU A 27 20.06 4.73 6.18
N ASP A 28 19.40 3.88 6.97
CA ASP A 28 19.26 2.44 6.72
C ASP A 28 17.89 2.03 6.13
N ALA A 29 17.00 2.99 5.84
CA ALA A 29 15.67 2.66 5.33
C ALA A 29 15.77 2.09 3.91
N THR A 30 15.25 0.87 3.73
CA THR A 30 15.30 0.16 2.44
C THR A 30 13.90 -0.27 1.96
N TYR A 31 13.85 -0.86 0.77
CA TYR A 31 12.69 -1.56 0.23
C TYR A 31 12.01 -2.52 1.24
N THR A 32 12.80 -3.18 2.09
CA THR A 32 12.30 -4.10 3.12
C THR A 32 11.41 -3.36 4.12
N GLN A 33 11.78 -2.14 4.50
CA GLN A 33 11.00 -1.30 5.40
C GLN A 33 9.64 -0.93 4.78
N VAL A 34 9.64 -0.50 3.51
CA VAL A 34 8.42 -0.17 2.76
C VAL A 34 7.47 -1.37 2.71
N THR A 35 7.98 -2.55 2.34
CA THR A 35 7.17 -3.77 2.20
C THR A 35 6.69 -4.32 3.55
N PHE A 36 7.47 -4.14 4.61
CA PHE A 36 7.06 -4.45 5.98
C PHE A 36 5.89 -3.57 6.43
N HIS A 37 5.97 -2.25 6.21
CA HIS A 37 4.87 -1.33 6.52
C HIS A 37 3.62 -1.62 5.67
N LEU A 38 3.78 -1.99 4.40
CA LEU A 38 2.67 -2.40 3.55
C LEU A 38 1.96 -3.64 4.12
N SER A 39 2.74 -4.60 4.61
CA SER A 39 2.23 -5.82 5.23
C SER A 39 1.45 -5.52 6.52
N LYS A 40 1.88 -4.53 7.30
CA LYS A 40 1.12 -4.03 8.47
C LYS A 40 -0.22 -3.42 8.07
N ILE A 41 -0.25 -2.57 7.05
CA ILE A 41 -1.50 -1.97 6.53
C ILE A 41 -2.47 -3.06 6.07
N ARG A 42 -2.00 -3.98 5.21
CA ARG A 42 -2.84 -5.09 4.71
C ARG A 42 -3.40 -5.94 5.85
N ARG A 43 -2.59 -6.22 6.88
CA ARG A 43 -3.02 -6.96 8.08
C ARG A 43 -4.08 -6.21 8.86
N ALA A 44 -3.93 -4.90 9.07
CA ALA A 44 -4.90 -4.07 9.76
C ALA A 44 -6.26 -4.09 9.03
N VAL A 45 -6.26 -3.87 7.71
CA VAL A 45 -7.48 -3.93 6.90
C VAL A 45 -8.15 -5.29 6.97
N LEU A 46 -7.38 -6.39 6.86
CA LEU A 46 -7.93 -7.75 6.96
C LEU A 46 -8.54 -8.07 8.33
N LYS A 47 -8.01 -7.49 9.41
CA LYS A 47 -8.62 -7.61 10.75
C LYS A 47 -9.98 -6.92 10.77
N THR A 48 -10.13 -5.76 10.12
CA THR A 48 -11.39 -5.01 10.06
C THR A 48 -12.44 -5.70 9.19
N ILE A 49 -12.07 -6.21 8.01
CA ILE A 49 -13.04 -6.76 7.04
C ILE A 49 -13.20 -8.29 7.11
N CYS A 50 -12.70 -8.94 8.16
CA CYS A 50 -12.55 -10.38 8.31
C CYS A 50 -11.50 -11.03 7.38
N HIS A 51 -10.76 -11.98 7.97
CA HIS A 51 -9.61 -12.62 7.38
C HIS A 51 -9.98 -13.90 6.63
N ASN A 52 -10.35 -13.78 5.35
CA ASN A 52 -10.64 -14.92 4.47
C ASN A 52 -9.89 -14.84 3.12
N LYS A 53 -9.87 -15.94 2.35
CA LYS A 53 -9.14 -16.03 1.06
C LYS A 53 -9.58 -14.95 0.06
N ARG A 54 -10.88 -14.66 -0.03
CA ARG A 54 -11.44 -13.65 -0.91
C ARG A 54 -10.93 -12.25 -0.55
N ASN A 55 -10.99 -11.89 0.73
CA ASN A 55 -10.54 -10.60 1.24
C ASN A 55 -9.02 -10.43 1.13
N ARG A 56 -8.24 -11.49 1.37
CA ARG A 56 -6.78 -11.47 1.12
C ARG A 56 -6.47 -11.09 -0.33
N LYS A 57 -7.16 -11.70 -1.30
CA LYS A 57 -7.00 -11.36 -2.73
C LYS A 57 -7.39 -9.91 -3.00
N LYS A 58 -8.55 -9.46 -2.50
CA LYS A 58 -9.03 -8.08 -2.67
C LYS A 58 -8.05 -7.05 -2.08
N VAL A 59 -7.57 -7.26 -0.86
CA VAL A 59 -6.61 -6.36 -0.18
C VAL A 59 -5.26 -6.33 -0.90
N LYS A 60 -4.79 -7.47 -1.44
CA LYS A 60 -3.57 -7.51 -2.24
C LYS A 60 -3.70 -6.73 -3.55
N GLU A 61 -4.87 -6.79 -4.19
CA GLU A 61 -5.14 -6.00 -5.40
C GLU A 61 -5.26 -4.51 -5.11
N ILE A 62 -5.90 -4.11 -4.00
CA ILE A 62 -6.02 -2.70 -3.59
C ILE A 62 -4.64 -2.12 -3.24
N PHE A 63 -3.89 -2.77 -2.36
CA PHE A 63 -2.54 -2.34 -1.99
C PHE A 63 -1.54 -3.10 -2.82
N LYS A 64 -1.33 -2.70 -4.08
CA LYS A 64 -0.57 -3.49 -5.05
C LYS A 64 0.93 -3.18 -4.97
N VAL A 65 1.74 -4.24 -4.97
CA VAL A 65 3.20 -4.12 -5.17
C VAL A 65 3.44 -4.22 -6.67
N VAL A 66 4.10 -3.21 -7.24
CA VAL A 66 4.60 -3.25 -8.61
C VAL A 66 6.09 -3.57 -8.53
N SER A 67 6.46 -4.79 -8.93
CA SER A 67 7.83 -5.31 -8.81
C SER A 67 8.85 -4.33 -9.37
N ARG A 68 9.92 -4.08 -8.61
CA ARG A 68 11.04 -3.14 -8.91
C ARG A 68 10.64 -1.68 -9.14
N ARG A 69 9.36 -1.34 -9.08
CA ARG A 69 8.88 0.03 -9.32
C ARG A 69 8.44 0.69 -8.02
N GLY A 70 7.49 0.10 -7.31
CA GLY A 70 6.93 0.77 -6.14
C GLY A 70 5.63 0.16 -5.65
N ILE A 71 4.88 0.96 -4.90
CA ILE A 71 3.59 0.59 -4.33
C ILE A 71 2.49 1.45 -4.95
N MET A 72 1.37 0.83 -5.27
CA MET A 72 0.19 1.50 -5.83
C MET A 72 -1.03 1.23 -4.96
N LEU A 73 -1.82 2.28 -4.74
CA LEU A 73 -3.17 2.14 -4.23
C LEU A 73 -4.14 2.03 -5.40
N ASN A 74 -4.47 0.80 -5.76
CA ASN A 74 -5.36 0.45 -6.84
C ASN A 74 -6.82 0.50 -6.35
N LEU A 75 -7.32 1.71 -6.14
CA LEU A 75 -8.73 1.95 -5.90
C LEU A 75 -9.39 2.27 -7.23
N GLU A 76 -10.21 1.33 -7.70
CA GLU A 76 -11.20 1.66 -8.73
C GLU A 76 -12.34 2.40 -8.01
N GLU A 77 -12.40 3.72 -8.16
CA GLU A 77 -13.43 4.59 -7.57
C GLU A 77 -14.84 4.08 -7.87
N ASP A 78 -15.03 3.52 -9.06
CA ASP A 78 -16.26 2.90 -9.55
C ASP A 78 -16.71 1.72 -8.66
N LYS A 79 -15.74 1.03 -8.01
CA LYS A 79 -15.97 -0.08 -7.07
C LYS A 79 -16.06 0.38 -5.61
N LEU A 80 -15.84 1.67 -5.33
CA LEU A 80 -15.95 2.29 -4.01
C LEU A 80 -17.27 3.06 -3.82
N LYS A 81 -18.06 3.25 -4.88
CA LYS A 81 -19.39 3.86 -4.75
C LYS A 81 -20.22 3.06 -3.74
N ILE A 82 -20.59 3.73 -2.65
CA ILE A 82 -21.62 3.26 -1.73
C ILE A 82 -22.93 3.64 -2.40
N SER A 83 -23.61 2.64 -2.96
CA SER A 83 -25.00 2.75 -3.41
C SER A 83 -25.94 2.92 -2.23
#